data_AF-A0A949FQE0-F1
#
_entry.id   AF-A0A949FQE0-F1
#
_cell.length_a   1.000
_cell.length_b   1.000
_cell.length_c   1.000
_cell.angle_alpha   90.00
_cell.angle_beta   90.00
_cell.angle_gamma   90.00
#
_symmetry.space_group_name_H-M   'P 1'
#
loop_
_entity.id
_entity.type
_entity.pdbx_description
1 polymer ?
#
loop_
_entity_poly.entity_id
_entity_poly.type
_entity_poly.pdbx_seq_one_letter_code
_entity_poly.pdbx_strand_id
1 'polypeptide(L)'
;MRVAITWLFIVLATLATSIADDAQAKKTLSVAIRYLADEQSPDAIEIEKLLQDVDSSSPLRPIAIQAAGFLYIKSNEYSKAWKTLSRQNDSLDRASQSLKLGHDRLMLWLALESGQTEKATELFKKLVKQLLANDNSSASEQRILADFLGRICAIILEDSNPKSIPHELIRQAIARIESHESKATTQQFRAQLDEVLPAAKALAEIYDQILSLSDQDAAAKLLQARKDLESARINLENTRSDWESERKNLRQANEALSNQEKQTRKLLHLLRNTEEPGRPRPPTIHAKRPTEPKGSRYDANASKNDWDRYDRDMRKYRQEESEYLRDLQTFPARLADWQDRNAKRQQRLNADHAQSSAGITPLQAAADAQRKLFEPFEQAKSRSELESKKAEQDVRFIEASIQAKTSDNKRSIHRPSLFPVLDYASESERLISAMRAATKTSD
;
A
#
# COMPACT_ATOMS: atom_id res chain seq x y z
N MET A 1 10.13 -55.67 23.77
CA MET A 1 10.54 -54.33 24.25
C MET A 1 11.54 -53.62 23.32
N ARG A 2 12.62 -54.28 22.85
CA ARG A 2 13.63 -53.65 21.95
C ARG A 2 13.11 -53.22 20.57
N VAL A 3 12.14 -53.94 19.99
CA VAL A 3 11.54 -53.63 18.68
C VAL A 3 10.63 -52.39 18.74
N ALA A 4 9.83 -52.23 19.80
CA ALA A 4 8.96 -51.07 19.98
C ALA A 4 9.74 -49.75 20.13
N ILE A 5 10.91 -49.79 20.76
CA ILE A 5 11.79 -48.62 20.94
C ILE A 5 12.42 -48.22 19.59
N THR A 6 12.83 -49.18 18.75
CA THR A 6 13.39 -48.89 17.42
C THR A 6 12.36 -48.27 16.48
N TRP A 7 11.12 -48.75 16.50
CA TRP A 7 10.02 -48.13 15.75
C TRP A 7 9.69 -46.72 16.25
N LEU A 8 9.72 -46.49 17.57
CA LEU A 8 9.53 -45.15 18.14
C LEU A 8 10.62 -44.17 17.68
N PHE A 9 11.90 -44.59 17.65
CA PHE A 9 12.99 -43.75 17.15
C PHE A 9 12.91 -43.47 15.65
N ILE A 10 12.45 -44.43 14.83
CA ILE A 10 12.22 -44.21 13.39
C ILE A 10 11.06 -43.22 13.18
N VAL A 11 9.97 -43.37 13.94
CA VAL A 11 8.82 -42.45 13.87
C VAL A 11 9.20 -41.04 14.36
N LEU A 12 9.96 -40.92 15.44
CA LEU A 12 10.44 -39.62 15.94
C LEU A 12 11.45 -38.96 14.99
N ALA A 13 12.35 -39.74 14.38
CA ALA A 13 13.31 -39.23 13.41
C ALA A 13 12.62 -38.78 12.11
N THR A 14 11.63 -39.54 11.62
CA THR A 14 10.83 -39.15 10.45
C THR A 14 9.94 -37.94 10.72
N LEU A 15 9.40 -37.81 11.94
CA LEU A 15 8.71 -36.58 12.36
C LEU A 15 9.67 -35.39 12.41
N ALA A 16 10.86 -35.56 12.99
CA ALA A 16 11.85 -34.50 13.11
C ALA A 16 12.37 -34.02 11.75
N THR A 17 12.61 -34.93 10.80
CA THR A 17 12.97 -34.56 9.42
C THR A 17 11.81 -33.88 8.71
N SER A 18 10.58 -34.38 8.85
CA SER A 18 9.40 -33.75 8.26
C SER A 18 9.16 -32.33 8.77
N ILE A 19 9.44 -32.06 10.05
CA ILE A 19 9.30 -30.72 10.65
C ILE A 19 10.43 -29.79 10.18
N ALA A 20 11.67 -30.30 10.07
CA ALA A 20 12.80 -29.53 9.56
C ALA A 20 12.63 -29.16 8.07
N ASP A 21 12.13 -30.10 7.26
CA ASP A 21 11.87 -29.91 5.83
C ASP A 21 10.72 -28.90 5.60
N ASP A 22 9.66 -28.94 6.42
CA ASP A 22 8.57 -27.95 6.36
C ASP A 22 9.05 -26.54 6.77
N ALA A 23 9.91 -26.44 7.79
CA ALA A 23 10.48 -25.16 8.22
C ALA A 23 11.38 -24.54 7.13
N GLN A 24 12.20 -25.36 6.46
CA GLN A 24 13.03 -24.91 5.34
C GLN A 24 12.16 -24.48 4.16
N ALA A 25 11.14 -25.26 3.78
CA ALA A 25 10.21 -24.90 2.72
C ALA A 25 9.48 -23.57 2.98
N LYS A 26 9.02 -23.34 4.22
CA LYS A 26 8.38 -22.07 4.63
C LYS A 26 9.35 -20.88 4.57
N LYS A 27 10.61 -21.08 4.96
CA LYS A 27 11.66 -20.06 4.84
C LYS A 27 11.93 -19.71 3.38
N THR A 28 12.01 -20.72 2.51
CA THR A 28 12.23 -20.54 1.08
C THR A 28 11.06 -19.81 0.39
N LEU A 29 9.81 -20.13 0.73
CA LEU A 29 8.65 -19.36 0.27
C LEU A 29 8.64 -17.91 0.77
N SER A 30 9.13 -17.66 1.99
CA SER A 30 9.26 -16.30 2.52
C SER A 30 10.28 -15.45 1.75
N VAL A 31 11.33 -16.08 1.23
CA VAL A 31 12.28 -15.44 0.32
C VAL A 31 11.63 -15.16 -1.04
N ALA A 32 10.86 -16.10 -1.59
CA ALA A 32 10.12 -15.90 -2.84
C ALA A 32 9.15 -14.70 -2.78
N ILE A 33 8.51 -14.47 -1.64
CA ILE A 33 7.66 -13.28 -1.43
C ILE A 33 8.43 -11.98 -1.67
N ARG A 34 9.71 -11.90 -1.25
CA ARG A 34 10.53 -10.70 -1.45
C ARG A 34 10.81 -10.48 -2.92
N TYR A 35 11.25 -11.52 -3.64
CA TYR A 35 11.50 -11.43 -5.08
C TYR A 35 10.26 -11.09 -5.92
N LEU A 36 9.08 -11.53 -5.48
CA LEU A 36 7.81 -11.17 -6.11
C LEU A 36 7.38 -9.72 -5.83
N ALA A 37 7.81 -9.14 -4.70
CA ALA A 37 7.48 -7.78 -4.30
C ALA A 37 8.51 -6.74 -4.79
N ASP A 38 9.77 -7.14 -4.93
CA ASP A 38 10.85 -6.26 -5.41
C ASP A 38 10.72 -6.01 -6.92
N GLU A 39 11.20 -4.87 -7.42
CA GLU A 39 11.24 -4.60 -8.87
C GLU A 39 12.34 -5.42 -9.58
N GLN A 40 13.42 -5.72 -8.86
CA GLN A 40 14.54 -6.49 -9.39
C GLN A 40 14.20 -7.99 -9.45
N SER A 41 14.62 -8.65 -10.53
CA SER A 41 14.42 -10.09 -10.71
C SER A 41 15.58 -10.87 -10.11
N PRO A 42 15.32 -11.99 -9.39
CA PRO A 42 16.39 -12.82 -8.83
C PRO A 42 17.20 -13.53 -9.91
N ASP A 43 18.42 -13.92 -9.54
CA ASP A 43 19.26 -14.76 -10.39
C ASP A 43 18.63 -16.15 -10.57
N ALA A 44 18.87 -16.79 -11.71
CA ALA A 44 18.29 -18.11 -12.03
C ALA A 44 18.62 -19.18 -10.97
N ILE A 45 19.79 -19.10 -10.33
CA ILE A 45 20.21 -20.02 -9.25
C ILE A 45 19.29 -19.87 -8.03
N GLU A 46 18.85 -18.65 -7.72
CA GLU A 46 17.97 -18.37 -6.58
C GLU A 46 16.55 -18.90 -6.85
N ILE A 47 16.09 -18.81 -8.10
CA ILE A 47 14.82 -19.41 -8.54
C ILE A 47 14.89 -20.94 -8.47
N GLU A 48 16.01 -21.56 -8.88
CA GLU A 48 16.19 -23.01 -8.80
C GLU A 48 16.15 -23.54 -7.36
N LYS A 49 16.70 -22.79 -6.40
CA LYS A 49 16.63 -23.14 -4.97
C LYS A 49 15.20 -23.25 -4.46
N LEU A 50 14.26 -22.44 -4.98
CA LEU A 50 12.83 -22.55 -4.65
C LEU A 50 12.26 -23.94 -4.98
N LEU A 51 12.78 -24.56 -6.05
CA LEU A 51 12.36 -25.88 -6.52
C LEU A 51 13.20 -27.02 -5.93
N GLN A 52 14.36 -26.75 -5.33
CA GLN A 52 15.19 -27.77 -4.71
C GLN A 52 14.83 -27.96 -3.23
N ASP A 53 14.56 -26.86 -2.52
CA ASP A 53 14.33 -26.86 -1.08
C ASP A 53 12.91 -27.28 -0.69
N VAL A 54 11.96 -27.28 -1.63
CA VAL A 54 10.58 -27.72 -1.39
C VAL A 54 10.39 -29.10 -1.98
N ASP A 55 10.31 -30.14 -1.14
CA ASP A 55 10.13 -31.51 -1.62
C ASP A 55 8.90 -31.65 -2.54
N SER A 56 9.04 -32.50 -3.55
CA SER A 56 7.99 -32.91 -4.49
C SER A 56 6.71 -33.41 -3.81
N SER A 57 6.82 -34.02 -2.63
CA SER A 57 5.70 -34.53 -1.84
C SER A 57 4.99 -33.45 -1.00
N SER A 58 5.61 -32.28 -0.84
CA SER A 58 5.11 -31.21 0.02
C SER A 58 3.82 -30.60 -0.52
N PRO A 59 2.83 -30.27 0.33
CA PRO A 59 1.65 -29.50 -0.08
C PRO A 59 1.99 -28.08 -0.57
N LEU A 60 3.20 -27.59 -0.27
CA LEU A 60 3.72 -26.31 -0.72
C LEU A 60 4.30 -26.37 -2.14
N ARG A 61 4.54 -27.57 -2.67
CA ARG A 61 5.16 -27.78 -3.98
C ARG A 61 4.43 -27.07 -5.12
N PRO A 62 3.08 -27.08 -5.21
CA PRO A 62 2.38 -26.38 -6.27
C PRO A 62 2.58 -24.86 -6.22
N ILE A 63 2.66 -24.30 -5.01
CA ILE A 63 2.89 -22.87 -4.77
C ILE A 63 4.32 -22.50 -5.19
N ALA A 64 5.31 -23.29 -4.78
CA ALA A 64 6.71 -23.08 -5.13
C ALA A 64 6.94 -23.13 -6.64
N ILE A 65 6.33 -24.09 -7.34
CA ILE A 65 6.42 -24.21 -8.80
C ILE A 65 5.77 -23.00 -9.49
N GLN A 66 4.60 -22.56 -9.03
CA GLN A 66 3.93 -21.39 -9.61
C GLN A 66 4.74 -20.11 -9.38
N ALA A 67 5.31 -19.92 -8.18
CA ALA A 67 6.18 -18.79 -7.87
C ALA A 67 7.47 -18.81 -8.70
N ALA A 68 8.14 -19.96 -8.82
CA ALA A 68 9.33 -20.11 -9.65
C ALA A 68 9.03 -19.88 -11.13
N GLY A 69 7.92 -20.42 -11.64
CA GLY A 69 7.44 -20.16 -12.99
C GLY A 69 7.24 -18.67 -13.24
N PHE A 70 6.56 -17.98 -12.32
CA PHE A 70 6.33 -16.53 -12.42
C PHE A 70 7.62 -15.70 -12.36
N LEU A 71 8.58 -16.08 -11.50
CA LEU A 71 9.90 -15.44 -11.42
C LEU A 71 10.72 -15.67 -12.69
N TYR A 72 10.66 -16.86 -13.30
CA TYR A 72 11.30 -17.10 -14.59
C TYR A 72 10.69 -16.22 -15.69
N ILE A 73 9.38 -16.00 -15.69
CA ILE A 73 8.74 -15.07 -16.63
C ILE A 73 9.25 -13.64 -16.37
N LYS A 74 9.30 -13.20 -15.10
CA LYS A 74 9.85 -11.90 -14.69
C LYS A 74 11.32 -11.70 -15.08
N SER A 75 12.11 -12.79 -15.12
CA SER A 75 13.51 -12.79 -15.58
C SER A 75 13.67 -13.02 -17.09
N ASN A 76 12.58 -13.00 -17.88
CA ASN A 76 12.56 -13.31 -19.32
C ASN A 76 13.05 -14.74 -19.69
N GLU A 77 13.08 -15.67 -18.74
CA GLU A 77 13.49 -17.07 -18.94
C GLU A 77 12.29 -18.00 -19.27
N TYR A 78 11.51 -17.67 -20.30
CA TYR A 78 10.22 -18.33 -20.57
C TYR A 78 10.32 -19.83 -20.84
N SER A 79 11.43 -20.33 -21.40
CA SER A 79 11.64 -21.76 -21.63
C SER A 79 11.73 -22.54 -20.32
N LYS A 80 12.37 -21.95 -19.31
CA LYS A 80 12.42 -22.51 -17.96
C LYS A 80 11.07 -22.38 -17.27
N ALA A 81 10.36 -21.27 -17.47
CA ALA A 81 8.98 -21.10 -16.97
C ALA A 81 8.07 -22.21 -17.51
N TRP A 82 8.07 -22.45 -18.83
CA TRP A 82 7.30 -23.49 -19.49
C TRP A 82 7.62 -24.88 -18.94
N LYS A 83 8.91 -25.23 -18.86
CA LYS A 83 9.35 -26.53 -18.30
C LYS A 83 8.92 -26.70 -16.85
N THR A 84 8.99 -25.63 -16.06
CA THR A 84 8.66 -25.64 -14.63
C THR A 84 7.17 -25.85 -14.41
N LEU A 85 6.32 -25.09 -15.12
CA LEU A 85 4.87 -25.18 -14.99
C LEU A 85 4.31 -26.45 -15.64
N SER A 86 4.82 -26.89 -16.79
CA SER A 86 4.29 -28.07 -17.50
C SER A 86 4.48 -29.40 -16.74
N ARG A 87 5.33 -29.43 -15.69
CA ARG A 87 5.61 -30.63 -14.87
C ARG A 87 4.54 -30.90 -13.79
N GLN A 88 3.50 -30.06 -13.66
CA GLN A 88 2.65 -30.02 -12.46
C GLN A 88 1.48 -31.01 -12.37
N ASN A 89 1.22 -31.84 -13.39
CA ASN A 89 -0.09 -32.49 -13.54
C ASN A 89 -0.63 -33.22 -12.28
N ASP A 90 0.18 -34.03 -11.59
CA ASP A 90 -0.34 -34.86 -10.47
C ASP A 90 -0.49 -34.10 -9.14
N SER A 91 0.29 -33.03 -8.93
CA SER A 91 0.30 -32.25 -7.68
C SER A 91 -0.74 -31.13 -7.68
N LEU A 92 -1.13 -30.64 -8.86
CA LEU A 92 -2.07 -29.53 -9.03
C LEU A 92 -3.51 -29.97 -8.75
N ASP A 93 -3.85 -31.25 -8.98
CA ASP A 93 -5.20 -31.79 -8.73
C ASP A 93 -5.64 -31.65 -7.28
N ARG A 94 -4.68 -31.72 -6.34
CA ARG A 94 -4.91 -31.55 -4.90
C ARG A 94 -4.81 -30.08 -4.44
N ALA A 95 -4.44 -29.16 -5.32
CA ALA A 95 -4.28 -27.74 -4.98
C ALA A 95 -5.63 -27.01 -4.89
N SER A 96 -5.62 -25.85 -4.24
CA SER A 96 -6.79 -24.97 -4.18
C SER A 96 -7.23 -24.48 -5.56
N GLN A 97 -8.51 -24.14 -5.69
CA GLN A 97 -9.06 -23.63 -6.96
C GLN A 97 -8.34 -22.35 -7.43
N SER A 98 -7.95 -21.46 -6.51
CA SER A 98 -7.15 -20.26 -6.84
C SER A 98 -5.81 -20.60 -7.49
N LEU A 99 -5.08 -21.60 -6.96
CA LEU A 99 -3.81 -22.03 -7.54
C LEU A 99 -4.00 -22.65 -8.93
N LYS A 100 -5.05 -23.47 -9.11
CA LYS A 100 -5.42 -24.05 -10.41
C LYS A 100 -5.72 -22.96 -11.44
N LEU A 101 -6.54 -21.97 -11.08
CA LEU A 101 -6.88 -20.84 -11.95
C LEU A 101 -5.64 -20.02 -12.32
N GLY A 102 -4.81 -19.66 -11.35
CA GLY A 102 -3.56 -18.96 -11.63
C GLY A 102 -2.63 -19.76 -12.54
N HIS A 103 -2.61 -21.09 -12.43
CA HIS A 103 -1.77 -21.94 -13.25
C HIS A 103 -2.29 -21.97 -14.69
N ASP A 104 -3.60 -22.16 -14.86
CA ASP A 104 -4.26 -22.12 -16.17
C ASP A 104 -4.05 -20.77 -16.87
N ARG A 105 -4.12 -19.64 -16.14
CA ARG A 105 -3.84 -18.31 -16.67
C ARG A 105 -2.39 -18.16 -17.16
N LEU A 106 -1.41 -18.56 -16.35
CA LEU A 106 0.00 -18.54 -16.72
C LEU A 106 0.31 -19.44 -17.91
N MET A 107 -0.27 -20.64 -17.93
CA MET A 107 -0.11 -21.58 -19.04
C MET A 107 -0.76 -21.06 -20.32
N LEU A 108 -1.92 -20.41 -20.24
CA LEU A 108 -2.54 -19.79 -21.42
C LEU A 108 -1.63 -18.70 -21.98
N TRP A 109 -1.15 -17.81 -21.11
CA TRP A 109 -0.24 -16.75 -21.52
C TRP A 109 1.01 -17.32 -22.20
N LEU A 110 1.69 -18.30 -21.58
CA LEU A 110 2.86 -18.94 -22.20
C LEU A 110 2.53 -19.69 -23.50
N ALA A 111 1.34 -20.29 -23.62
CA ALA A 111 0.93 -20.99 -24.83
C ALA A 111 0.70 -20.01 -26.00
N LEU A 112 0.14 -18.83 -25.72
CA LEU A 112 0.03 -17.74 -26.68
C LEU A 112 1.41 -17.23 -27.10
N GLU A 113 2.29 -16.94 -26.14
CA GLU A 113 3.66 -16.47 -26.39
C GLU A 113 4.49 -17.45 -27.22
N SER A 114 4.34 -18.75 -26.97
CA SER A 114 5.05 -19.81 -27.69
C SER A 114 4.38 -20.23 -29.02
N GLY A 115 3.27 -19.59 -29.40
CA GLY A 115 2.54 -19.90 -30.64
C GLY A 115 1.90 -21.30 -30.66
N GLN A 116 1.63 -21.88 -29.50
CA GLN A 116 0.96 -23.16 -29.34
C GLN A 116 -0.57 -22.98 -29.40
N THR A 117 -1.06 -22.66 -30.60
CA THR A 117 -2.46 -22.27 -30.85
C THR A 117 -3.49 -23.25 -30.32
N GLU A 118 -3.26 -24.56 -30.52
CA GLU A 118 -4.18 -25.60 -30.06
C GLU A 118 -4.28 -25.59 -28.54
N LYS A 119 -3.12 -25.58 -27.86
CA LYS A 119 -3.07 -25.56 -26.40
C LYS A 119 -3.65 -24.27 -25.82
N ALA A 120 -3.34 -23.14 -26.43
CA ALA A 120 -3.90 -21.84 -26.05
C ALA A 120 -5.43 -21.84 -26.23
N THR A 121 -5.94 -22.40 -27.33
CA THR A 121 -7.38 -22.52 -27.58
C THR A 121 -8.08 -23.38 -26.52
N GLU A 122 -7.49 -24.51 -26.15
CA GLU A 122 -8.01 -25.37 -25.08
C GLU A 122 -8.06 -24.64 -23.72
N LEU A 123 -6.95 -24.02 -23.33
CA LEU A 123 -6.85 -23.30 -22.05
C LEU A 123 -7.78 -22.09 -22.01
N PHE A 124 -7.91 -21.35 -23.12
CA PHE A 124 -8.85 -20.25 -23.24
C PHE A 124 -10.30 -20.72 -23.06
N LYS A 125 -10.72 -21.77 -23.77
CA LYS A 125 -12.06 -22.35 -23.59
C LYS A 125 -12.31 -22.80 -22.15
N LYS A 126 -11.30 -23.41 -21.51
CA LYS A 126 -11.36 -23.84 -20.10
C LYS A 126 -11.59 -22.66 -19.16
N LEU A 127 -10.80 -21.59 -19.29
CA LEU A 127 -10.91 -20.39 -18.45
C LEU A 127 -12.23 -19.64 -18.67
N VAL A 128 -12.68 -19.50 -19.93
CA VAL A 128 -14.00 -18.91 -20.24
C VAL A 128 -15.12 -19.74 -19.60
N LYS A 129 -15.07 -21.08 -19.72
CA LYS A 129 -16.04 -21.95 -19.08
C LYS A 129 -16.04 -21.79 -17.57
N GLN A 130 -14.87 -21.69 -16.94
CA GLN A 130 -14.75 -21.48 -15.48
C GLN A 130 -15.31 -20.13 -15.04
N LEU A 131 -15.08 -19.06 -15.80
CA LEU A 131 -15.69 -17.76 -15.52
C LEU A 131 -17.21 -17.83 -15.59
N LEU A 132 -17.75 -18.50 -16.61
CA LEU A 132 -19.20 -18.62 -16.83
C LEU A 132 -19.90 -19.62 -15.90
N ALA A 133 -19.19 -20.62 -15.38
CA ALA A 133 -19.79 -21.67 -14.55
C ALA A 133 -20.30 -21.16 -13.19
N ASN A 134 -19.88 -19.96 -12.76
CA ASN A 134 -20.32 -19.33 -11.51
C ASN A 134 -20.12 -20.22 -10.26
N ASP A 135 -19.17 -21.15 -10.33
CA ASP A 135 -18.89 -22.14 -9.28
C ASP A 135 -18.09 -21.49 -8.14
N ASN A 136 -18.67 -21.34 -6.93
CA ASN A 136 -18.05 -21.11 -5.59
C ASN A 136 -16.73 -20.30 -5.48
N SER A 137 -16.38 -19.54 -6.50
CA SER A 137 -15.13 -18.80 -6.64
C SER A 137 -15.33 -17.49 -5.90
N SER A 138 -14.33 -17.04 -5.14
CA SER A 138 -14.43 -15.75 -4.48
C SER A 138 -14.64 -14.65 -5.53
N ALA A 139 -15.38 -13.60 -5.17
CA ALA A 139 -15.60 -12.44 -6.03
C ALA A 139 -14.27 -11.83 -6.55
N SER A 140 -13.19 -11.95 -5.75
CA SER A 140 -11.84 -11.55 -6.15
C SER A 140 -11.27 -12.38 -7.30
N GLU A 141 -11.42 -13.71 -7.29
CA GLU A 141 -10.91 -14.58 -8.35
C GLU A 141 -11.69 -14.41 -9.65
N GLN A 142 -13.02 -14.27 -9.57
CA GLN A 142 -13.83 -13.95 -10.74
C GLN A 142 -13.44 -12.61 -11.36
N ARG A 143 -13.13 -11.61 -10.53
CA ARG A 143 -12.65 -10.30 -10.99
C ARG A 143 -11.28 -10.43 -11.69
N ILE A 144 -10.31 -11.11 -11.09
CA ILE A 144 -8.98 -11.33 -11.69
C ILE A 144 -9.09 -12.09 -13.01
N LEU A 145 -9.95 -13.11 -13.07
CA LEU A 145 -10.17 -13.89 -14.28
C LEU A 145 -10.85 -13.06 -15.39
N ALA A 146 -11.84 -12.25 -15.04
CA ALA A 146 -12.49 -11.34 -15.98
C ALA A 146 -11.53 -10.28 -16.52
N ASP A 147 -10.70 -9.71 -15.65
CA ASP A 147 -9.62 -8.77 -16.01
C ASP A 147 -8.69 -9.39 -17.05
N PHE A 148 -8.12 -10.55 -16.71
CA PHE A 148 -7.21 -11.29 -17.56
C PHE A 148 -7.83 -11.66 -18.92
N LEU A 149 -9.06 -12.19 -18.94
CA LEU A 149 -9.74 -12.56 -20.17
C LEU A 149 -10.08 -11.34 -21.05
N GLY A 150 -10.40 -10.18 -20.45
CA GLY A 150 -10.61 -8.93 -21.20
C GLY A 150 -9.36 -8.52 -21.97
N ARG A 151 -8.20 -8.51 -21.29
CA ARG A 151 -6.90 -8.20 -21.91
C ARG A 151 -6.52 -9.21 -23.01
N ILE A 152 -6.67 -10.51 -22.75
CA ILE A 152 -6.36 -11.58 -23.73
C ILE A 152 -7.24 -11.46 -24.98
N CYS A 153 -8.54 -11.20 -24.80
CA CYS A 153 -9.46 -11.04 -25.93
C CYS A 153 -9.08 -9.84 -26.80
N ALA A 154 -8.75 -8.69 -26.19
CA ALA A 154 -8.32 -7.49 -26.92
C ALA A 154 -7.12 -7.79 -27.82
N ILE A 155 -6.13 -8.49 -27.28
CA ILE A 155 -4.87 -8.78 -27.98
C ILE A 155 -5.10 -9.76 -29.12
N ILE A 156 -5.82 -10.84 -28.89
CA ILE A 156 -6.06 -11.85 -29.93
C ILE A 156 -6.87 -11.26 -31.09
N LEU A 157 -7.83 -10.36 -30.82
CA LEU A 157 -8.61 -9.72 -31.87
C LEU A 157 -7.75 -8.90 -32.84
N GLU A 158 -6.67 -8.29 -32.35
CA GLU A 158 -5.74 -7.48 -33.14
C GLU A 158 -4.51 -8.29 -33.61
N ASP A 159 -4.34 -9.54 -33.14
CA ASP A 159 -3.27 -10.42 -33.59
C ASP A 159 -3.54 -10.89 -35.03
N SER A 160 -2.74 -10.37 -35.96
CA SER A 160 -2.78 -10.69 -37.39
C SER A 160 -2.14 -12.05 -37.72
N ASN A 161 -1.59 -12.75 -36.73
CA ASN A 161 -0.98 -14.07 -36.95
C ASN A 161 -2.03 -15.11 -37.38
N PRO A 162 -1.87 -15.78 -38.54
CA PRO A 162 -2.80 -16.81 -38.99
C PRO A 162 -2.81 -18.06 -38.08
N LYS A 163 -1.85 -18.17 -37.17
CA LYS A 163 -1.79 -19.19 -36.11
C LYS A 163 -2.30 -18.67 -34.76
N SER A 164 -3.05 -17.58 -34.72
CA SER A 164 -3.70 -17.14 -33.47
C SER A 164 -4.97 -17.96 -33.18
N ILE A 165 -5.54 -17.78 -31.99
CA ILE A 165 -6.85 -18.38 -31.67
C ILE A 165 -7.88 -17.78 -32.64
N PRO A 166 -8.78 -18.59 -33.24
CA PRO A 166 -9.74 -18.09 -34.22
C PRO A 166 -10.55 -16.91 -33.68
N HIS A 167 -10.55 -15.78 -34.39
CA HIS A 167 -11.26 -14.55 -33.96
C HIS A 167 -12.75 -14.78 -33.71
N GLU A 168 -13.38 -15.66 -34.49
CA GLU A 168 -14.78 -16.03 -34.30
C GLU A 168 -15.04 -16.65 -32.92
N LEU A 169 -14.12 -17.49 -32.44
CA LEU A 169 -14.20 -18.06 -31.11
C LEU A 169 -14.11 -16.98 -30.03
N ILE A 170 -13.22 -16.00 -30.22
CA ILE A 170 -13.04 -14.88 -29.29
C ILE A 170 -14.31 -14.01 -29.25
N ARG A 171 -14.89 -13.67 -30.41
CA ARG A 171 -16.14 -12.90 -30.48
C ARG A 171 -17.29 -13.61 -29.78
N GLN A 172 -17.40 -14.93 -29.92
CA GLN A 172 -18.39 -15.73 -29.20
C GLN A 172 -18.15 -15.73 -27.70
N ALA A 173 -16.89 -15.82 -27.26
CA ALA A 173 -16.54 -15.76 -25.84
C ALA A 173 -16.86 -14.39 -25.24
N ILE A 174 -16.52 -13.30 -25.93
CA ILE A 174 -16.89 -11.92 -25.55
C ILE A 174 -18.41 -11.83 -25.36
N ALA A 175 -19.20 -12.22 -26.36
CA ALA A 175 -20.66 -12.15 -26.28
C ALA A 175 -21.24 -12.94 -25.10
N ARG A 176 -20.64 -14.10 -24.77
CA ARG A 176 -21.04 -14.91 -23.61
C ARG A 176 -20.66 -14.28 -22.27
N ILE A 177 -19.47 -13.68 -22.17
CA ILE A 177 -19.02 -13.01 -20.94
C ILE A 177 -19.81 -11.70 -20.73
N GLU A 178 -20.15 -11.01 -21.80
CA GLU A 178 -20.97 -9.79 -21.73
C GLU A 178 -22.42 -10.05 -21.33
N SER A 179 -22.91 -11.27 -21.56
CA SER A 179 -24.23 -11.72 -21.10
C SER A 179 -24.20 -12.40 -19.73
N HIS A 180 -23.07 -12.33 -19.02
CA HIS A 180 -22.91 -12.90 -17.68
C HIS A 180 -23.86 -12.24 -16.66
N GLU A 181 -24.39 -13.04 -15.73
CA GLU A 181 -25.39 -12.59 -14.75
C GLU A 181 -24.84 -11.52 -13.79
N SER A 182 -23.56 -11.63 -13.41
CA SER A 182 -22.87 -10.65 -12.58
C SER A 182 -22.44 -9.42 -13.38
N LYS A 183 -23.12 -8.30 -13.16
CA LYS A 183 -22.76 -6.98 -13.74
C LYS A 183 -21.34 -6.55 -13.42
N ALA A 184 -20.85 -6.86 -12.21
CA ALA A 184 -19.49 -6.49 -11.79
C ALA A 184 -18.43 -7.21 -12.64
N THR A 185 -18.65 -8.50 -12.91
CA THR A 185 -17.78 -9.32 -13.78
C THR A 185 -17.77 -8.76 -15.20
N THR A 186 -18.94 -8.48 -15.76
CA THR A 186 -19.06 -7.90 -17.11
C THR A 186 -18.41 -6.53 -17.22
N GLN A 187 -18.60 -5.65 -16.22
CA GLN A 187 -17.97 -4.33 -16.17
C GLN A 187 -16.45 -4.42 -16.10
N GLN A 188 -15.90 -5.31 -15.25
CA GLN A 188 -14.45 -5.50 -15.15
C GLN A 188 -13.87 -6.02 -16.48
N PHE A 189 -14.50 -7.03 -17.07
CA PHE A 189 -14.08 -7.57 -18.37
C PHE A 189 -14.05 -6.49 -19.44
N ARG A 190 -15.13 -5.72 -19.58
CA ARG A 190 -15.23 -4.64 -20.58
C ARG A 190 -14.21 -3.53 -20.35
N ALA A 191 -14.03 -3.10 -19.10
CA ALA A 191 -13.05 -2.07 -18.76
C ALA A 191 -11.66 -2.43 -19.30
N GLN A 192 -11.24 -3.70 -19.14
CA GLN A 192 -9.95 -4.15 -19.63
C GLN A 192 -9.90 -4.40 -21.13
N LEU A 193 -10.98 -4.92 -21.70
CA LEU A 193 -11.10 -5.07 -23.15
C LEU A 193 -10.92 -3.70 -23.83
N ASP A 194 -11.66 -2.70 -23.37
CA ASP A 194 -11.65 -1.34 -23.93
C ASP A 194 -10.34 -0.59 -23.65
N GLU A 195 -9.71 -0.82 -22.50
CA GLU A 195 -8.40 -0.24 -22.14
C GLU A 195 -7.28 -0.78 -23.05
N VAL A 196 -7.25 -2.10 -23.30
CA VAL A 196 -6.15 -2.75 -24.01
C VAL A 196 -6.32 -2.71 -25.53
N LEU A 197 -7.54 -2.73 -26.06
CA LEU A 197 -7.79 -2.83 -27.50
C LEU A 197 -7.08 -1.73 -28.34
N PRO A 198 -7.06 -0.44 -27.96
CA PRO A 198 -6.34 0.59 -28.71
C PRO A 198 -4.82 0.34 -28.74
N ALA A 199 -4.26 -0.11 -27.61
CA ALA A 199 -2.84 -0.47 -27.54
C ALA A 199 -2.55 -1.71 -28.39
N ALA A 200 -3.40 -2.75 -28.31
CA ALA A 200 -3.35 -3.95 -29.15
C ALA A 200 -3.24 -3.60 -30.63
N LYS A 201 -4.14 -2.74 -31.10
CA LYS A 201 -4.20 -2.29 -32.48
C LYS A 201 -2.95 -1.52 -32.92
N ALA A 202 -2.49 -0.55 -32.10
CA ALA A 202 -1.31 0.25 -32.42
C ALA A 202 -0.06 -0.64 -32.62
N LEU A 203 0.01 -1.78 -31.92
CA LEU A 203 1.14 -2.70 -32.08
C LEU A 203 1.04 -3.57 -33.31
N ALA A 204 -0.16 -4.06 -33.64
CA ALA A 204 -0.37 -4.75 -34.90
C ALA A 204 0.08 -3.86 -36.07
N GLU A 205 -0.27 -2.56 -36.03
CA GLU A 205 0.17 -1.58 -37.01
C GLU A 205 1.70 -1.39 -37.03
N ILE A 206 2.35 -1.31 -35.87
CA ILE A 206 3.84 -1.22 -35.80
C ILE A 206 4.48 -2.48 -36.37
N TYR A 207 3.96 -3.66 -36.03
CA TYR A 207 4.48 -4.94 -36.51
C TYR A 207 4.38 -5.05 -38.04
N ASP A 208 3.20 -4.76 -38.60
CA ASP A 208 2.98 -4.77 -40.04
C ASP A 208 3.89 -3.76 -40.77
N GLN A 209 4.08 -2.58 -40.18
CA GLN A 209 5.06 -1.61 -40.69
C GLN A 209 6.48 -2.19 -40.69
N ILE A 210 6.94 -2.78 -39.58
CA ILE A 210 8.30 -3.35 -39.49
C ILE A 210 8.49 -4.53 -40.46
N LEU A 211 7.47 -5.38 -40.65
CA LEU A 211 7.51 -6.46 -41.63
C LEU A 211 7.71 -5.94 -43.06
N SER A 212 7.10 -4.80 -43.40
CA SER A 212 7.19 -4.17 -44.72
C SER A 212 8.52 -3.44 -45.00
N LEU A 213 9.28 -3.10 -43.96
CA LEU A 213 10.52 -2.36 -44.08
C LEU A 213 11.70 -3.28 -44.46
N SER A 214 12.75 -2.71 -45.04
CA SER A 214 14.05 -3.40 -45.13
C SER A 214 14.67 -3.56 -43.73
N ASP A 215 15.63 -4.47 -43.56
CA ASP A 215 16.29 -4.64 -42.26
C ASP A 215 17.07 -3.39 -41.82
N GLN A 216 17.61 -2.63 -42.79
CA GLN A 216 18.27 -1.35 -42.55
C GLN A 216 17.27 -0.29 -42.06
N ASP A 217 16.11 -0.18 -42.70
CA ASP A 217 15.08 0.80 -42.32
C ASP A 217 14.45 0.46 -40.96
N ALA A 218 14.25 -0.82 -40.68
CA ALA A 218 13.76 -1.28 -39.39
C ALA A 218 14.77 -0.95 -38.26
N ALA A 219 16.06 -1.18 -38.49
CA ALA A 219 17.12 -0.78 -37.56
C ALA A 219 17.18 0.75 -37.37
N ALA A 220 17.00 1.54 -38.44
CA ALA A 220 16.93 2.99 -38.35
C ALA A 220 15.72 3.46 -37.51
N LYS A 221 14.55 2.84 -37.68
CA LYS A 221 13.35 3.12 -36.90
C LYS A 221 13.54 2.79 -35.41
N LEU A 222 14.20 1.67 -35.10
CA LEU A 222 14.57 1.33 -33.73
C LEU A 222 15.51 2.38 -33.11
N LEU A 223 16.52 2.81 -33.86
CA LEU A 223 17.47 3.82 -33.40
C LEU A 223 16.78 5.16 -33.14
N GLN A 224 15.80 5.54 -33.97
CA GLN A 224 14.99 6.72 -33.74
C GLN A 224 14.14 6.58 -32.47
N ALA A 225 13.42 5.47 -32.29
CA ALA A 225 12.61 5.24 -31.10
C ALA A 225 13.45 5.29 -29.81
N ARG A 226 14.69 4.77 -29.83
CA ARG A 226 15.61 4.86 -28.69
C ARG A 226 16.02 6.31 -28.39
N LYS A 227 16.20 7.16 -29.41
CA LYS A 227 16.45 8.60 -29.21
C LYS A 227 15.23 9.32 -28.65
N ASP A 228 14.03 8.94 -29.09
CA ASP A 228 12.78 9.50 -28.60
C ASP A 228 12.56 9.13 -27.13
N LEU A 229 12.84 7.87 -26.75
CA LEU A 229 12.83 7.41 -25.35
C LEU A 229 13.82 8.19 -24.49
N GLU A 230 15.06 8.38 -24.95
CA GLU A 230 16.06 9.14 -24.20
C GLU A 230 15.62 10.60 -24.01
N SER A 231 15.07 11.21 -25.06
CA SER A 231 14.52 12.56 -25.00
C SER A 231 13.34 12.66 -24.02
N ALA A 232 12.45 11.67 -24.01
CA ALA A 232 11.33 11.59 -23.09
C ALA A 232 11.80 11.40 -21.63
N ARG A 233 12.85 10.61 -21.40
CA ARG A 233 13.46 10.45 -20.07
C ARG A 233 14.08 11.74 -19.55
N ILE A 234 14.84 12.44 -20.38
CA ILE A 234 15.42 13.75 -20.03
C ILE A 234 14.30 14.75 -19.72
N ASN A 235 13.24 14.79 -20.55
CA ASN A 235 12.09 15.66 -20.30
C ASN A 235 11.38 15.34 -18.97
N LEU A 236 11.20 14.05 -18.67
CA LEU A 236 10.61 13.59 -17.41
C LEU A 236 11.44 14.00 -16.21
N GLU A 237 12.76 13.86 -16.29
CA GLU A 237 13.67 14.26 -15.22
C GLU A 237 13.62 15.77 -14.95
N ASN A 238 13.65 16.58 -16.01
CA ASN A 238 13.50 18.04 -15.90
C ASN A 238 12.14 18.42 -15.29
N THR A 239 11.05 17.85 -15.81
CA THR A 239 9.69 18.12 -15.31
C THR A 239 9.53 17.68 -13.85
N ARG A 240 10.19 16.59 -13.45
CA ARG A 240 10.21 16.11 -12.07
C ARG A 240 10.97 17.06 -11.16
N SER A 241 12.12 17.57 -11.58
CA SER A 241 12.89 18.57 -10.84
C SER A 241 12.06 19.84 -10.59
N ASP A 242 11.41 20.35 -11.63
CA ASP A 242 10.53 21.53 -11.53
C ASP A 242 9.34 21.26 -10.60
N TRP A 243 8.71 20.09 -10.72
CA TRP A 243 7.62 19.68 -9.84
C TRP A 243 8.06 19.56 -8.38
N GLU A 244 9.25 19.02 -8.10
CA GLU A 244 9.78 18.91 -6.74
C GLU A 244 10.06 20.29 -6.12
N SER A 245 10.59 21.22 -6.91
CA SER A 245 10.78 22.62 -6.51
C SER A 245 9.45 23.29 -6.15
N GLU A 246 8.46 23.22 -7.02
CA GLU A 246 7.16 23.87 -6.77
C GLU A 246 6.36 23.19 -5.65
N ARG A 247 6.49 21.87 -5.50
CA ARG A 247 5.92 21.15 -4.37
C ARG A 247 6.50 21.62 -3.04
N LYS A 248 7.81 21.94 -3.01
CA LYS A 248 8.46 22.49 -1.82
C LYS A 248 7.91 23.88 -1.48
N ASN A 249 7.72 24.74 -2.48
CA ASN A 249 7.11 26.06 -2.30
C ASN A 249 5.67 25.95 -1.75
N LEU A 250 4.86 25.05 -2.32
CA LEU A 250 3.50 24.78 -1.84
C LEU A 250 3.48 24.26 -0.40
N ARG A 251 4.43 23.38 -0.02
CA ARG A 251 4.57 22.91 1.36
C ARG A 251 4.92 24.05 2.31
N GLN A 252 5.87 24.91 1.96
CA GLN A 252 6.25 26.06 2.78
C GLN A 252 5.09 27.03 3.00
N ALA A 253 4.31 27.32 1.95
CA ALA A 253 3.11 28.17 2.07
C ALA A 253 2.07 27.56 3.03
N ASN A 254 1.81 26.25 2.91
CA ASN A 254 0.89 25.54 3.80
C ASN A 254 1.41 25.43 5.24
N GLU A 255 2.72 25.25 5.44
CA GLU A 255 3.34 25.24 6.76
C GLU A 255 3.22 26.61 7.45
N ALA A 256 3.46 27.69 6.72
CA ALA A 256 3.28 29.05 7.23
C ALA A 256 1.83 29.29 7.70
N LEU A 257 0.85 28.91 6.86
CA LEU A 257 -0.57 28.96 7.21
C LEU A 257 -0.90 28.11 8.44
N SER A 258 -0.45 26.86 8.47
CA SER A 258 -0.68 25.92 9.58
C SER A 258 -0.10 26.44 10.90
N ASN A 259 1.10 27.02 10.86
CA ASN A 259 1.74 27.60 12.04
C ASN A 259 0.95 28.82 12.56
N GLN A 260 0.47 29.68 11.66
CA GLN A 260 -0.37 30.83 12.01
C GLN A 260 -1.71 30.39 12.62
N GLU A 261 -2.36 29.37 12.06
CA GLU A 261 -3.60 28.81 12.63
C GLU A 261 -3.38 28.21 14.01
N LYS A 262 -2.29 27.46 14.21
CA LYS A 262 -1.93 26.89 15.52
C LYS A 262 -1.69 27.98 16.55
N GLN A 263 -0.98 29.04 16.19
CA GLN A 263 -0.78 30.19 17.06
C GLN A 263 -2.12 30.86 17.42
N THR A 264 -2.99 31.08 16.44
CA THR A 264 -4.32 31.65 16.65
C THR A 264 -5.15 30.80 17.61
N ARG A 265 -5.19 29.47 17.40
CA ARG A 265 -5.89 28.53 18.31
C ARG A 265 -5.29 28.54 19.71
N LYS A 266 -3.97 28.63 19.86
CA LYS A 266 -3.29 28.74 21.15
C LYS A 266 -3.69 30.02 21.89
N LEU A 267 -3.71 31.16 21.20
CA LEU A 267 -4.15 32.44 21.77
C LEU A 267 -5.62 32.38 22.20
N LEU A 268 -6.48 31.80 21.38
CA LEU A 268 -7.90 31.61 21.72
C LEU A 268 -8.09 30.71 22.94
N HIS A 269 -7.31 29.63 23.05
CA HIS A 269 -7.32 28.76 24.22
C HIS A 269 -6.89 29.51 25.49
N LEU A 270 -5.81 30.29 25.41
CA LEU A 270 -5.34 31.10 26.54
C LEU A 270 -6.38 32.16 26.95
N LEU A 271 -7.07 32.75 25.97
CA LEU A 271 -8.13 33.72 26.23
C LEU A 271 -9.32 33.09 26.98
N ARG A 272 -9.76 31.90 26.56
CA ARG A 272 -10.98 31.26 27.07
C ARG A 272 -10.79 30.45 28.36
N ASN A 273 -9.65 29.79 28.49
CA ASN A 273 -9.50 28.71 29.48
C ASN A 273 -8.48 29.01 30.58
N THR A 274 -7.86 30.19 30.57
CA THR A 274 -6.85 30.54 31.57
C THR A 274 -7.06 31.97 32.07
N GLU A 275 -6.81 32.17 33.36
CA GLU A 275 -6.82 33.47 34.04
C GLU A 275 -5.39 33.85 34.43
N GLU A 276 -5.16 35.09 34.88
CA GLU A 276 -3.88 35.42 35.53
C GLU A 276 -3.67 34.54 36.78
N PRO A 277 -2.45 34.05 37.04
CA PRO A 277 -2.17 33.20 38.17
C PRO A 277 -2.24 34.00 39.49
N GLY A 278 -2.44 33.27 40.60
CA GLY A 278 -2.45 33.86 41.93
C GLY A 278 -3.75 34.56 42.30
N ARG A 279 -4.89 34.09 41.77
CA ARG A 279 -6.22 34.56 42.20
C ARG A 279 -6.34 34.46 43.73
N PRO A 280 -6.56 35.58 44.45
CA PRO A 280 -6.71 35.56 45.89
C PRO A 280 -7.90 34.69 46.27
N ARG A 281 -7.72 33.84 47.29
CA ARG A 281 -8.81 33.03 47.85
C ARG A 281 -9.45 33.79 49.01
N PRO A 282 -10.79 33.71 49.16
CA PRO A 282 -11.41 34.23 50.36
C PRO A 282 -10.86 33.47 51.58
N PRO A 283 -10.64 34.16 52.72
CA PRO A 283 -10.17 33.50 53.94
C PRO A 283 -11.24 32.49 54.43
N THR A 284 -10.87 31.22 54.51
CA THR A 284 -11.82 30.10 54.66
C THR A 284 -12.00 29.58 56.08
N ILE A 285 -11.06 29.83 57.00
CA ILE A 285 -11.09 29.26 58.34
C ILE A 285 -11.16 30.39 59.36
N HIS A 286 -12.35 30.58 59.95
CA HIS A 286 -12.46 31.27 61.22
C HIS A 286 -12.00 30.29 62.30
N ALA A 287 -10.95 30.61 63.04
CA ALA A 287 -10.50 29.77 64.14
C ALA A 287 -11.68 29.52 65.10
N LYS A 288 -11.84 28.29 65.58
CA LYS A 288 -12.85 28.00 66.61
C LYS A 288 -12.26 28.39 67.95
N ARG A 289 -12.98 29.21 68.70
CA ARG A 289 -12.57 29.58 70.06
C ARG A 289 -12.43 28.31 70.91
N PRO A 290 -11.28 28.09 71.58
CA PRO A 290 -11.10 26.98 72.50
C PRO A 290 -12.18 26.95 73.57
N THR A 291 -12.63 25.75 73.93
CA THR A 291 -13.63 25.58 75.00
C THR A 291 -12.96 25.75 76.36
N GLU A 292 -13.58 26.55 77.21
CA GLU A 292 -13.09 26.79 78.57
C GLU A 292 -13.19 25.51 79.42
N PRO A 293 -12.15 25.17 80.22
CA PRO A 293 -12.20 24.04 81.14
C PRO A 293 -13.33 24.18 82.18
N LYS A 294 -13.92 23.07 82.61
CA LYS A 294 -14.95 23.08 83.67
C LYS A 294 -14.30 23.24 85.06
N GLY A 295 -14.84 24.12 85.90
CA GLY A 295 -14.37 24.40 87.27
C GLY A 295 -13.66 25.75 87.39
N SER A 296 -13.23 26.14 88.59
CA SER A 296 -12.40 27.34 88.79
C SER A 296 -10.92 26.98 88.70
N ARG A 297 -10.09 27.87 88.14
CA ARG A 297 -8.62 27.75 88.12
C ARG A 297 -8.04 27.60 89.54
N TYR A 298 -8.78 28.03 90.55
CA TYR A 298 -8.40 28.03 91.96
C TYR A 298 -9.00 26.88 92.77
N ASP A 299 -9.76 25.96 92.14
CA ASP A 299 -10.28 24.78 92.82
C ASP A 299 -9.16 23.77 93.10
N ALA A 300 -9.16 23.17 94.29
CA ALA A 300 -8.15 22.19 94.73
C ALA A 300 -8.06 20.93 93.84
N ASN A 301 -9.12 20.65 93.07
CA ASN A 301 -9.23 19.50 92.16
C ASN A 301 -9.14 19.88 90.68
N ALA A 302 -8.85 21.14 90.34
CA ALA A 302 -8.68 21.56 88.96
C ALA A 302 -7.36 21.02 88.40
N SER A 303 -7.42 20.30 87.27
CA SER A 303 -6.23 19.88 86.53
C SER A 303 -5.51 21.13 85.99
N LYS A 304 -4.44 21.55 86.68
CA LYS A 304 -3.57 22.68 86.28
C LYS A 304 -3.13 22.59 84.81
N ASN A 305 -2.97 21.37 84.31
CA ASN A 305 -2.59 21.08 82.93
C ASN A 305 -3.66 21.49 81.90
N ASP A 306 -4.94 21.47 82.27
CA ASP A 306 -6.05 21.81 81.36
C ASP A 306 -6.17 23.33 81.17
N TRP A 307 -5.94 24.11 82.23
CA TRP A 307 -5.86 25.58 82.15
C TRP A 307 -4.64 26.07 81.38
N ASP A 308 -3.47 25.44 81.57
CA ASP A 308 -2.25 25.77 80.80
C ASP A 308 -2.36 25.36 79.32
N ARG A 309 -3.16 24.34 78.99
CA ARG A 309 -3.51 23.99 77.60
C ARG A 309 -4.47 25.03 77.00
N TYR A 310 -5.53 25.40 77.72
CA TYR A 310 -6.46 26.47 77.29
C TYR A 310 -5.75 27.81 77.05
N ASP A 311 -4.84 28.24 77.94
CA ASP A 311 -4.08 29.49 77.77
C ASP A 311 -3.12 29.47 76.56
N ARG A 312 -2.62 28.29 76.16
CA ARG A 312 -1.84 28.11 74.92
C ARG A 312 -2.74 28.14 73.69
N ASP A 313 -3.84 27.42 73.73
CA ASP A 313 -4.80 27.36 72.63
C ASP A 313 -5.48 28.72 72.39
N MET A 314 -5.75 29.49 73.45
CA MET A 314 -6.29 30.86 73.36
C MET A 314 -5.29 31.85 72.73
N ARG A 315 -3.98 31.69 73.01
CA ARG A 315 -2.94 32.49 72.34
C ARG A 315 -2.87 32.19 70.85
N LYS A 316 -2.92 30.91 70.49
CA LYS A 316 -2.96 30.45 69.09
C LYS A 316 -4.22 30.95 68.38
N TYR A 317 -5.39 30.82 69.01
CA TYR A 317 -6.66 31.36 68.50
C TYR A 317 -6.58 32.86 68.20
N ARG A 318 -6.06 33.68 69.13
CA ARG A 318 -5.93 35.14 68.92
C ARG A 318 -4.99 35.49 67.76
N GLN A 319 -3.91 34.72 67.59
CA GLN A 319 -3.01 34.89 66.45
C GLN A 319 -3.73 34.56 65.13
N GLU A 320 -4.36 33.38 65.06
CA GLU A 320 -5.13 32.94 63.88
C GLU A 320 -6.30 33.88 63.55
N GLU A 321 -7.00 34.40 64.57
CA GLU A 321 -8.07 35.40 64.42
C GLU A 321 -7.54 36.74 63.90
N SER A 322 -6.38 37.20 64.40
CA SER A 322 -5.75 38.43 63.91
C SER A 322 -5.27 38.31 62.46
N GLU A 323 -4.75 37.15 62.06
CA GLU A 323 -4.35 36.84 60.69
C GLU A 323 -5.58 36.77 59.78
N TYR A 324 -6.65 36.09 60.21
CA TYR A 324 -7.91 36.01 59.49
C TYR A 324 -8.52 37.40 59.23
N LEU A 325 -8.59 38.25 60.26
CA LEU A 325 -9.13 39.61 60.14
C LEU A 325 -8.27 40.49 59.21
N ARG A 326 -6.94 40.37 59.28
CA ARG A 326 -6.02 41.07 58.37
C ARG A 326 -6.20 40.59 56.93
N ASP A 327 -6.31 39.29 56.72
CA ASP A 327 -6.55 38.71 55.39
C ASP A 327 -7.90 39.14 54.83
N LEU A 328 -8.94 39.18 55.67
CA LEU A 328 -10.28 39.66 55.31
C LEU A 328 -10.27 41.14 54.92
N GLN A 329 -9.57 41.99 55.67
CA GLN A 329 -9.45 43.42 55.39
C GLN A 329 -8.69 43.70 54.08
N THR A 330 -7.64 42.93 53.79
CA THR A 330 -6.80 43.11 52.59
C THR A 330 -7.31 42.34 51.36
N PHE A 331 -8.24 41.40 51.53
CA PHE A 331 -8.77 40.58 50.44
C PHE A 331 -9.41 41.40 49.29
N PRO A 332 -10.29 42.39 49.52
CA PRO A 332 -10.90 43.17 48.44
C PRO A 332 -9.86 43.89 47.57
N ALA A 333 -8.82 44.46 48.18
CA ALA A 333 -7.75 45.15 47.46
C ALA A 333 -6.90 44.19 46.63
N ARG A 334 -6.52 43.03 47.21
CA ARG A 334 -5.79 41.98 46.47
C ARG A 334 -6.62 41.43 45.30
N LEU A 335 -7.94 41.26 45.51
CA LEU A 335 -8.84 40.78 44.47
C LEU A 335 -8.99 41.81 43.34
N ALA A 336 -9.13 43.10 43.67
CA ALA A 336 -9.23 44.18 42.70
C ALA A 336 -7.94 44.32 41.86
N ASP A 337 -6.76 44.23 42.48
CA ASP A 337 -5.48 44.22 41.76
C ASP A 337 -5.38 43.02 40.80
N TRP A 338 -5.74 41.83 41.27
CA TRP A 338 -5.76 40.65 40.40
C TRP A 338 -6.77 40.79 39.24
N GLN A 339 -7.95 41.38 39.50
CA GLN A 339 -8.96 41.64 38.46
C GLN A 339 -8.43 42.62 37.40
N ASP A 340 -7.75 43.69 37.78
CA ASP A 340 -7.13 44.64 36.84
C ASP A 340 -6.03 43.97 36.01
N ARG A 341 -5.14 43.18 36.64
CA ARG A 341 -4.12 42.41 35.92
C ARG A 341 -4.76 41.42 34.95
N ASN A 342 -5.81 40.72 35.35
CA ASN A 342 -6.53 39.78 34.49
C ASN A 342 -7.25 40.48 33.33
N ALA A 343 -7.83 41.66 33.54
CA ALA A 343 -8.43 42.47 32.49
C ALA A 343 -7.38 42.95 31.46
N LYS A 344 -6.23 43.45 31.92
CA LYS A 344 -5.09 43.82 31.06
C LYS A 344 -4.54 42.64 30.27
N ARG A 345 -4.48 41.45 30.87
CA ARG A 345 -4.13 40.21 30.17
C ARG A 345 -5.13 39.89 29.07
N GLN A 346 -6.43 39.94 29.35
CA GLN A 346 -7.47 39.68 28.35
C GLN A 346 -7.40 40.67 27.19
N GLN A 347 -7.17 41.96 27.44
CA GLN A 347 -6.99 42.97 26.40
C GLN A 347 -5.80 42.65 25.49
N ARG A 348 -4.63 42.33 26.06
CA ARG A 348 -3.43 41.94 25.29
C ARG A 348 -3.69 40.69 24.44
N LEU A 349 -4.23 39.63 25.04
CA LEU A 349 -4.53 38.39 24.31
C LEU A 349 -5.59 38.58 23.22
N ASN A 350 -6.58 39.45 23.43
CA ASN A 350 -7.56 39.80 22.40
C ASN A 350 -6.91 40.53 21.23
N ALA A 351 -6.01 41.49 21.50
CA ALA A 351 -5.27 42.21 20.47
C ALA A 351 -4.36 41.26 19.68
N ASP A 352 -3.59 40.41 20.37
CA ASP A 352 -2.71 39.40 19.76
C ASP A 352 -3.53 38.40 18.92
N HIS A 353 -4.68 37.95 19.41
CA HIS A 353 -5.57 37.05 18.68
C HIS A 353 -6.15 37.72 17.42
N ALA A 354 -6.57 38.98 17.51
CA ALA A 354 -7.10 39.73 16.37
C ALA A 354 -6.02 39.93 15.29
N GLN A 355 -4.80 40.32 15.69
CA GLN A 355 -3.67 40.45 14.78
C GLN A 355 -3.29 39.09 14.15
N SER A 356 -3.25 38.02 14.95
CA SER A 356 -2.92 36.68 14.46
C SER A 356 -3.99 36.17 13.48
N SER A 357 -5.27 36.40 13.77
CA SER A 357 -6.39 36.04 12.89
C SER A 357 -6.36 36.82 11.56
N ALA A 358 -6.04 38.12 11.60
CA ALA A 358 -5.92 38.94 10.40
C ALA A 358 -4.78 38.46 9.47
N GLY A 359 -3.74 37.83 10.04
CA GLY A 359 -2.65 37.22 9.27
C GLY A 359 -3.02 35.91 8.55
N ILE A 360 -4.14 35.26 8.88
CA ILE A 360 -4.56 34.01 8.23
C ILE A 360 -5.01 34.26 6.80
N THR A 361 -5.87 35.26 6.57
CA THR A 361 -6.43 35.57 5.25
C THR A 361 -5.38 35.77 4.14
N PRO A 362 -4.32 36.59 4.31
CA PRO A 362 -3.29 36.74 3.28
C PRO A 362 -2.45 35.48 3.08
N LEU A 363 -2.17 34.71 4.13
CA LEU A 363 -1.45 33.42 4.01
C LEU A 363 -2.28 32.38 3.28
N GLN A 364 -3.59 32.35 3.53
CA GLN A 364 -4.52 31.46 2.82
C GLN A 364 -4.59 31.83 1.34
N ALA A 365 -4.71 33.12 1.01
CA ALA A 365 -4.67 33.58 -0.37
C ALA A 365 -3.34 33.23 -1.07
N ALA A 366 -2.21 33.33 -0.37
CA ALA A 366 -0.90 32.94 -0.90
C ALA A 366 -0.80 31.41 -1.13
N ALA A 367 -1.29 30.59 -0.20
CA ALA A 367 -1.32 29.14 -0.36
C ALA A 367 -2.23 28.71 -1.52
N ASP A 368 -3.39 29.34 -1.68
CA ASP A 368 -4.32 29.08 -2.79
C ASP A 368 -3.73 29.51 -4.14
N ALA A 369 -3.04 30.66 -4.19
CA ALA A 369 -2.33 31.10 -5.39
C ALA A 369 -1.21 30.12 -5.76
N GLN A 370 -0.42 29.67 -4.78
CA GLN A 370 0.64 28.69 -4.99
C GLN A 370 0.07 27.34 -5.47
N ARG A 371 -1.10 26.93 -4.97
CA ARG A 371 -1.77 25.71 -5.42
C ARG A 371 -2.17 25.79 -6.90
N LYS A 372 -2.70 26.95 -7.34
CA LYS A 372 -3.03 27.19 -8.76
C LYS A 372 -1.78 27.18 -9.65
N LEU A 373 -0.67 27.72 -9.15
CA LEU A 373 0.62 27.66 -9.86
C LEU A 373 1.18 26.24 -9.95
N PHE A 374 0.92 25.39 -8.95
CA PHE A 374 1.41 24.01 -8.91
C PHE A 374 0.65 23.06 -9.87
N GLU A 375 -0.64 23.28 -10.10
CA GLU A 375 -1.50 22.39 -10.91
C GLU A 375 -0.95 22.12 -12.33
N PRO A 376 -0.46 23.12 -13.10
CA PRO A 376 0.21 22.88 -14.38
C PRO A 376 1.43 21.95 -14.29
N PHE A 377 2.23 22.04 -13.23
CA PHE A 377 3.40 21.18 -13.04
C PHE A 377 2.99 19.72 -12.75
N GLU A 378 1.91 19.53 -11.99
CA GLU A 378 1.36 18.20 -11.75
C GLU A 378 0.86 17.56 -13.05
N GLN A 379 0.12 18.32 -13.86
CA GLN A 379 -0.33 17.87 -15.18
C GLN A 379 0.84 17.59 -16.13
N ALA A 380 1.84 18.47 -16.17
CA ALA A 380 3.03 18.31 -17.01
C ALA A 380 3.81 17.04 -16.62
N LYS A 381 4.00 16.80 -15.32
CA LYS A 381 4.65 15.59 -14.82
C LYS A 381 3.90 14.33 -15.25
N SER A 382 2.57 14.27 -15.04
CA SER A 382 1.77 13.12 -15.45
C SER A 382 1.80 12.87 -16.95
N ARG A 383 1.80 13.93 -17.77
CA ARG A 383 1.97 13.81 -19.23
C ARG A 383 3.34 13.25 -19.60
N SER A 384 4.40 13.80 -19.01
CA SER A 384 5.78 13.35 -19.28
C SER A 384 6.01 11.90 -18.83
N GLU A 385 5.39 11.47 -17.71
CA GLU A 385 5.40 10.06 -17.28
C GLU A 385 4.71 9.14 -18.29
N LEU A 386 3.58 9.58 -18.85
CA LEU A 386 2.86 8.84 -19.88
C LEU A 386 3.65 8.76 -21.19
N GLU A 387 4.26 9.87 -21.62
CA GLU A 387 5.10 9.94 -22.82
C GLU A 387 6.33 9.04 -22.71
N SER A 388 7.03 9.07 -21.57
CA SER A 388 8.17 8.20 -21.29
C SER A 388 7.78 6.72 -21.31
N LYS A 389 6.66 6.36 -20.68
CA LYS A 389 6.11 4.99 -20.73
C LYS A 389 5.77 4.55 -22.15
N LYS A 390 5.16 5.44 -22.94
CA LYS A 390 4.81 5.16 -24.34
C LYS A 390 6.06 4.97 -25.20
N ALA A 391 7.06 5.84 -25.06
CA ALA A 391 8.32 5.72 -25.81
C ALA A 391 9.08 4.43 -25.43
N GLU A 392 9.04 4.03 -24.15
CA GLU A 392 9.63 2.77 -23.71
C GLU A 392 8.93 1.57 -24.32
N GLN A 393 7.60 1.61 -24.35
CA GLN A 393 6.77 0.63 -25.04
C GLN A 393 7.13 0.55 -26.53
N ASP A 394 7.16 1.67 -27.25
CA ASP A 394 7.47 1.73 -28.68
C ASP A 394 8.83 1.12 -29.01
N VAL A 395 9.87 1.43 -28.22
CA VAL A 395 11.20 0.81 -28.37
C VAL A 395 11.11 -0.71 -28.24
N ARG A 396 10.52 -1.20 -27.15
CA ARG A 396 10.38 -2.65 -26.90
C ARG A 396 9.63 -3.34 -28.04
N PHE A 397 8.60 -2.71 -28.57
CA PHE A 397 7.77 -3.29 -29.64
C PHE A 397 8.47 -3.32 -30.99
N ILE A 398 9.22 -2.27 -31.33
CA ILE A 398 10.03 -2.28 -32.56
C ILE A 398 11.13 -3.35 -32.45
N GLU A 399 11.82 -3.45 -31.30
CA GLU A 399 12.81 -4.52 -31.06
C GLU A 399 12.20 -5.90 -31.24
N ALA A 400 11.03 -6.13 -30.64
CA ALA A 400 10.30 -7.39 -30.74
C ALA A 400 9.91 -7.74 -32.16
N SER A 401 9.43 -6.77 -32.92
CA SER A 401 9.01 -6.94 -34.30
C SER A 401 10.19 -7.31 -35.21
N ILE A 402 11.36 -6.67 -35.00
CA ILE A 402 12.59 -6.98 -35.73
C ILE A 402 13.09 -8.39 -35.43
N GLN A 403 13.06 -8.81 -34.15
CA GLN A 403 13.44 -10.17 -33.75
C GLN A 403 12.52 -11.22 -34.36
N ALA A 404 11.20 -10.96 -34.37
CA ALA A 404 10.22 -11.85 -34.97
C ALA A 404 10.40 -12.00 -36.49
N LYS A 405 10.84 -10.93 -37.18
CA LYS A 405 11.11 -10.93 -38.63
C LYS A 405 12.33 -11.78 -39.01
N THR A 406 13.36 -11.80 -38.17
CA THR A 406 14.66 -12.45 -38.48
C THR A 406 14.74 -13.91 -38.06
N SER A 407 13.80 -14.42 -37.25
CA SER A 407 13.81 -15.82 -36.82
C SER A 407 13.16 -16.75 -37.87
N ASP A 408 13.96 -17.31 -38.78
CA ASP A 408 13.52 -18.38 -39.71
C ASP A 408 13.09 -19.67 -38.98
N ASN A 409 13.47 -19.81 -37.72
CA ASN A 409 13.09 -20.95 -36.91
C ASN A 409 11.72 -20.69 -36.27
N LYS A 410 10.67 -21.34 -36.77
CA LYS A 410 9.33 -21.46 -36.15
C LYS A 410 9.34 -22.03 -34.71
N ARG A 411 10.53 -22.29 -34.15
CA ARG A 411 10.84 -22.76 -32.79
C ARG A 411 11.63 -21.73 -31.97
N SER A 412 11.71 -20.47 -32.39
CA SER A 412 12.12 -19.38 -31.49
C SER A 412 11.00 -19.19 -30.47
N ILE A 413 11.14 -19.83 -29.31
CA ILE A 413 10.12 -19.94 -28.23
C ILE A 413 9.81 -18.57 -27.58
N HIS A 414 10.36 -17.46 -28.08
CA HIS A 414 10.42 -16.19 -27.36
C HIS A 414 10.19 -15.01 -28.32
N ARG A 415 8.93 -14.82 -28.76
CA ARG A 415 8.51 -13.46 -29.13
C ARG A 415 8.65 -12.62 -27.85
N PRO A 416 9.28 -11.43 -27.87
CA PRO A 416 9.31 -10.60 -26.68
C PRO A 416 7.87 -10.27 -26.29
N SER A 417 7.53 -10.63 -25.05
CA SER A 417 6.19 -10.63 -24.45
C SER A 417 5.21 -9.75 -25.22
N LEU A 418 4.27 -10.38 -25.94
CA LEU A 418 3.10 -9.68 -26.41
C LEU A 418 2.32 -9.26 -25.17
N PHE A 419 2.53 -7.99 -24.80
CA PHE A 419 1.81 -7.23 -23.78
C PHE A 419 2.07 -7.65 -22.32
N PRO A 420 2.02 -6.69 -21.38
CA PRO A 420 1.77 -6.99 -19.97
C PRO A 420 0.32 -7.49 -19.81
N VAL A 421 0.01 -8.69 -20.33
CA VAL A 421 -1.32 -9.32 -20.19
C VAL A 421 -1.48 -9.94 -18.81
N LEU A 422 -0.37 -10.46 -18.31
CA LEU A 422 -0.23 -10.76 -16.90
C LEU A 422 -0.20 -9.42 -16.18
N ASP A 423 -1.30 -9.08 -15.51
CA ASP A 423 -1.27 -8.08 -14.44
C ASP A 423 -0.34 -8.63 -13.36
N TYR A 424 0.94 -8.30 -13.51
CA TYR A 424 2.01 -8.82 -12.67
C TYR A 424 1.76 -8.49 -11.20
N ALA A 425 1.20 -7.31 -10.93
CA ALA A 425 0.89 -6.89 -9.57
C ALA A 425 -0.23 -7.77 -8.99
N SER A 426 -1.35 -7.91 -9.70
CA SER A 426 -2.48 -8.73 -9.20
C SER A 426 -2.12 -10.22 -9.06
N GLU A 427 -1.37 -10.80 -10.00
CA GLU A 427 -0.91 -12.20 -9.88
C GLU A 427 0.14 -12.39 -8.79
N SER A 428 1.06 -11.43 -8.64
CA SER A 428 2.04 -11.42 -7.55
C SER A 428 1.36 -11.32 -6.19
N GLU A 429 0.41 -10.41 -6.02
CA GLU A 429 -0.36 -10.25 -4.77
C GLU A 429 -1.17 -11.51 -4.42
N ARG A 430 -1.79 -12.15 -5.41
CA ARG A 430 -2.48 -13.44 -5.23
C ARG A 430 -1.52 -14.52 -4.77
N LEU A 431 -0.37 -14.67 -5.44
CA LEU A 431 0.67 -15.64 -5.08
C LEU A 431 1.26 -15.37 -3.69
N ILE A 432 1.55 -14.12 -3.36
CA ILE A 432 2.02 -13.69 -2.04
C ILE A 432 0.97 -14.03 -0.98
N SER A 433 -0.31 -13.81 -1.24
CA SER A 433 -1.40 -14.15 -0.32
C SER A 433 -1.49 -15.65 -0.10
N ALA A 434 -1.38 -16.46 -1.16
CA ALA A 434 -1.35 -17.92 -1.06
C ALA A 434 -0.13 -18.41 -0.27
N MET A 435 1.06 -17.86 -0.52
CA MET A 435 2.27 -18.18 0.25
C MET A 435 2.15 -17.79 1.71
N ARG A 436 1.62 -16.59 2.02
CA ARG A 436 1.39 -16.13 3.40
C ARG A 436 0.39 -17.01 4.14
N ALA A 437 -0.67 -17.47 3.46
CA ALA A 437 -1.62 -18.39 4.07
C ALA A 437 -0.95 -19.74 4.39
N ALA A 438 -0.12 -20.24 3.47
CA ALA A 438 0.58 -21.50 3.62
C ALA A 438 1.73 -21.45 4.66
N THR A 439 2.31 -20.27 4.91
CA THR A 439 3.34 -20.08 5.95
C THR A 439 2.76 -19.74 7.32
N LYS A 440 1.48 -19.33 7.43
CA LYS A 440 0.83 -18.95 8.70
C LYS A 440 0.24 -20.11 9.50
N THR A 441 0.09 -21.30 8.93
CA THR A 441 -0.45 -22.46 9.67
C THR A 441 0.65 -23.18 10.46
N SER A 442 0.97 -22.65 11.64
CA SER A 442 1.45 -23.39 12.82
C SER A 442 1.76 -22.40 13.96
N ASP A 443 0.73 -21.97 14.69
CA ASP A 443 0.86 -21.63 16.12
C ASP A 443 -0.07 -22.59 16.89
#